data_AF-A0A0P7UGD9-F1
#
_entry.id   AF-A0A0P7UGD9-F1
#
_cell.length_a   1.000
_cell.length_b   1.000
_cell.length_c   1.000
_cell.angle_alpha   90.00
_cell.angle_beta   90.00
_cell.angle_gamma   90.00
#
_symmetry.space_group_name_H-M   'P 1'
#
loop_
_entity.id
_entity.type
_entity.pdbx_description
1 polymer ?
#
loop_
_entity_poly.entity_id
_entity_poly.type
_entity_poly.pdbx_seq_one_letter_code
_entity_poly.pdbx_strand_id
1 'polypeptide(L)'
;MFPQGKMVKGMGGAMDLVASAGTKVVVTMEHSAKGGGHKILEKCSLPLTGKQCVDRIITEKAVFDVDKDQGLILIEVWEGLTPDDIKKCTGADFVVRHGK
;
A
#
# COMPACT_ATOMS: atom_id res chain seq x y z
N MET A 1 17.68 12.76 12.03
CA MET A 1 18.79 11.81 12.22
C MET A 1 18.40 10.51 11.51
N PHE A 2 18.95 10.24 10.33
CA PHE A 2 18.62 9.06 9.52
C PHE A 2 19.62 7.93 9.81
N PRO A 3 19.20 6.67 9.98
CA PRO A 3 20.14 5.56 10.17
C PRO A 3 20.93 5.30 8.88
N GLN A 4 22.25 5.28 8.98
CA GLN A 4 23.18 4.97 7.91
C GLN A 4 22.99 3.52 7.41
N GLY A 5 22.89 3.31 6.08
CA GLY A 5 23.24 2.02 5.46
C GLY A 5 22.31 1.40 4.41
N LYS A 6 21.18 2.02 4.03
CA LYS A 6 20.35 1.51 2.91
C LYS A 6 20.37 2.45 1.71
N MET A 7 20.62 1.86 0.54
CA MET A 7 20.78 2.51 -0.77
C MET A 7 19.99 3.81 -0.93
N VAL A 8 20.70 4.93 -1.09
CA VAL A 8 20.13 6.20 -1.53
C VAL A 8 20.38 6.32 -3.03
N LYS A 9 19.55 5.65 -3.84
CA LYS A 9 19.31 6.13 -5.21
C LYS A 9 18.32 7.28 -5.05
N GLY A 10 18.69 8.50 -5.45
CA GLY A 10 17.85 9.69 -5.31
C GLY A 10 16.44 9.45 -5.86
N MET A 11 15.45 10.23 -5.40
CA MET A 11 14.02 10.01 -5.72
C MET A 11 13.66 9.98 -7.21
N GLY A 12 14.60 10.35 -8.11
CA GLY A 12 14.41 10.31 -9.56
C GLY A 12 13.14 11.06 -9.99
N GLY A 13 12.49 10.59 -11.05
CA GLY A 13 11.19 11.10 -11.49
C GLY A 13 9.99 10.49 -10.75
N ALA A 14 10.19 9.69 -9.70
CA ALA A 14 9.09 8.99 -9.03
C ALA A 14 8.11 9.96 -8.36
N MET A 15 8.62 11.08 -7.81
CA MET A 15 7.78 12.14 -7.24
C MET A 15 6.93 12.85 -8.31
N ASP A 16 7.43 12.99 -9.53
CA ASP A 16 6.71 13.63 -10.63
C ASP A 16 5.56 12.74 -11.15
N LEU A 17 5.83 11.43 -11.29
CA LEU A 17 4.84 10.44 -11.73
C LEU A 17 3.62 10.36 -10.80
N VAL A 18 3.83 10.48 -9.48
CA VAL A 18 2.74 10.40 -8.50
C VAL A 18 2.03 11.74 -8.26
N ALA A 19 2.59 12.85 -8.74
CA ALA A 19 2.01 14.19 -8.57
C ALA A 19 1.07 14.58 -9.72
N SER A 20 1.07 13.83 -10.83
CA SER A 20 0.26 14.12 -12.01
C SER A 20 -1.24 13.99 -11.72
N ALA A 21 -1.96 15.11 -11.82
CA ALA A 21 -3.41 15.14 -11.64
C ALA A 21 -4.11 14.31 -12.74
N GLY A 22 -4.98 13.39 -12.33
CA GLY A 22 -5.72 12.51 -13.25
C GLY A 22 -4.97 11.25 -13.69
N THR A 23 -3.75 11.02 -13.18
CA THR A 23 -3.04 9.74 -13.37
C THR A 23 -3.39 8.77 -12.26
N LYS A 24 -3.83 7.56 -12.63
CA LYS A 24 -4.08 6.48 -11.66
C LYS A 24 -2.77 5.84 -11.23
N VAL A 25 -2.42 5.96 -9.96
CA VAL A 25 -1.20 5.41 -9.36
C VAL A 25 -1.51 4.05 -8.73
N VAL A 26 -0.95 3.02 -9.34
CA VAL A 26 -1.08 1.62 -8.88
C VAL A 26 0.27 1.14 -8.36
N VAL A 27 0.29 0.70 -7.10
CA VAL A 27 1.48 0.13 -6.45
C VAL A 27 1.41 -1.38 -6.51
N THR A 28 2.46 -2.00 -7.06
CA THR A 28 2.67 -3.45 -7.02
C THR A 28 3.80 -3.79 -6.06
N MET A 29 3.50 -4.57 -5.02
CA MET A 29 4.50 -4.98 -4.04
C MET A 29 4.13 -6.29 -3.35
N GLU A 30 5.12 -6.95 -2.75
CA GLU A 30 4.83 -8.03 -1.81
C GLU A 30 4.12 -7.48 -0.56
N HIS A 31 3.12 -8.19 -0.06
CA HIS A 31 2.23 -7.76 1.02
C HIS A 31 2.96 -7.51 2.34
N SER A 32 3.97 -8.34 2.64
CA SER A 32 4.75 -8.27 3.88
C SER A 32 6.23 -8.06 3.61
N ALA A 33 6.96 -7.52 4.59
CA ALA A 33 8.41 -7.41 4.54
C ALA A 33 9.08 -8.76 4.82
N LYS A 34 10.35 -8.88 4.42
CA LYS A 34 11.19 -10.02 4.81
C LYS A 34 11.29 -10.06 6.34
N GLY A 35 10.76 -11.12 6.96
CA GLY A 35 10.62 -11.25 8.41
C GLY A 35 9.21 -11.03 8.96
N GLY A 36 8.19 -10.86 8.10
CA GLY A 36 6.78 -10.83 8.50
C GLY A 36 6.24 -9.47 8.93
N GLY A 37 7.07 -8.40 8.91
CA GLY A 37 6.61 -7.05 9.21
C GLY A 37 5.60 -6.50 8.19
N HIS A 38 4.67 -5.67 8.66
CA HIS A 38 3.66 -5.04 7.81
C HIS A 38 4.25 -3.92 6.93
N LYS A 39 3.90 -3.92 5.64
CA LYS A 39 4.22 -2.82 4.71
C LYS A 39 3.07 -1.84 4.54
N ILE A 40 1.83 -2.35 4.61
CA ILE A 40 0.61 -1.55 4.60
C ILE A 40 0.32 -1.17 6.06
N LEU A 41 0.42 0.11 6.37
CA LEU A 41 0.37 0.68 7.72
C LEU A 41 -0.53 1.91 7.71
N GLU A 42 -1.15 2.23 8.87
CA GLU A 42 -1.95 3.45 9.03
C GLU A 42 -1.12 4.71 8.77
N LYS A 43 0.16 4.71 9.20
CA LYS A 43 1.12 5.77 8.94
C LYS A 43 2.45 5.19 8.52
N CYS A 44 2.99 5.68 7.40
CA CYS A 44 4.30 5.27 6.92
C CYS A 44 5.39 5.63 7.95
N SER A 45 6.25 4.66 8.26
CA SER A 45 7.42 4.84 9.14
C SER A 45 8.66 5.35 8.39
N LEU A 46 8.64 5.26 7.06
CA LEU A 46 9.71 5.70 6.16
C LEU A 46 9.38 7.05 5.51
N PRO A 47 10.39 7.79 5.00
CA PRO A 47 10.16 9.04 4.28
C PRO A 47 9.15 8.88 3.14
N LEU A 48 8.15 9.76 3.10
CA LEU A 48 7.07 9.72 2.12
C LEU A 48 7.57 10.14 0.74
N THR A 49 7.25 9.35 -0.29
CA THR A 49 7.43 9.74 -1.70
C THR A 49 6.36 10.74 -2.15
N GLY A 50 5.15 10.62 -1.62
CA GLY A 50 4.01 11.50 -1.88
C GLY A 50 2.92 11.29 -0.83
N LYS A 51 2.03 12.28 -0.63
CA LYS A 51 0.89 12.18 0.27
C LYS A 51 -0.37 11.86 -0.52
N GLN A 52 -1.16 10.88 -0.07
CA GLN A 52 -2.47 10.52 -0.66
C GLN A 52 -2.44 10.37 -2.19
N CYS A 53 -1.35 9.81 -2.71
CA CYS A 53 -1.06 9.75 -4.14
C CYS A 53 -1.19 8.34 -4.72
N VAL A 54 -1.70 7.38 -3.95
CA VAL A 54 -1.90 5.99 -4.39
C VAL A 54 -3.39 5.76 -4.52
N ASP A 55 -3.83 5.22 -5.65
CA ASP A 55 -5.23 4.88 -5.91
C ASP A 55 -5.52 3.38 -5.70
N ARG A 56 -4.52 2.53 -5.92
CA ARG A 56 -4.65 1.07 -5.79
C ARG A 56 -3.36 0.39 -5.36
N ILE A 57 -3.48 -0.64 -4.52
CA ILE A 57 -2.39 -1.50 -4.09
C ILE A 57 -2.70 -2.93 -4.52
N ILE A 58 -1.77 -3.54 -5.28
CA ILE A 58 -1.86 -4.93 -5.72
C ILE A 58 -0.71 -5.70 -5.07
N THR A 59 -1.05 -6.79 -4.40
CA THR A 59 -0.10 -7.70 -3.75
C THR A 59 -0.36 -9.14 -4.20
N GLU A 60 0.51 -10.06 -3.79
CA GLU A 60 0.33 -11.49 -4.02
C GLU A 60 -0.85 -12.08 -3.23
N LYS A 61 -1.41 -11.35 -2.26
CA LYS A 61 -2.49 -11.83 -1.38
C LYS A 61 -3.82 -11.14 -1.58
N ALA A 62 -3.81 -9.86 -1.96
CA ALA A 62 -5.00 -9.02 -1.99
C ALA A 62 -4.81 -7.80 -2.88
N VAL A 63 -5.94 -7.24 -3.31
CA VAL A 63 -6.03 -5.94 -3.98
C VAL A 63 -6.84 -4.97 -3.13
N PHE A 64 -6.29 -3.78 -2.92
CA PHE A 64 -6.95 -2.68 -2.23
C PHE A 64 -7.15 -1.49 -3.15
N ASP A 65 -8.35 -0.93 -3.15
CA ASP A 65 -8.53 0.46 -3.57
C ASP A 65 -8.22 1.39 -2.39
N VAL A 66 -7.69 2.57 -2.70
CA VAL A 66 -7.35 3.59 -1.72
C VAL A 66 -8.26 4.79 -1.99
N ASP A 67 -9.20 5.00 -1.09
CA ASP A 67 -10.09 6.15 -1.10
C ASP A 67 -9.55 7.24 -0.18
N LYS A 68 -9.73 8.50 -0.58
CA LYS A 68 -9.20 9.65 0.17
C LYS A 68 -9.93 9.88 1.49
N ASP A 69 -11.19 9.48 1.57
CA ASP A 69 -12.06 9.70 2.73
C ASP A 69 -12.21 8.42 3.57
N GLN A 70 -12.37 7.26 2.92
CA GLN A 70 -12.60 5.97 3.58
C GLN A 70 -11.31 5.20 3.89
N GLY A 71 -10.20 5.54 3.24
CA GLY A 71 -8.94 4.81 3.38
C GLY A 71 -8.89 3.54 2.54
N LEU A 72 -8.45 2.44 3.12
CA LEU A 72 -8.24 1.18 2.39
C LEU A 72 -9.56 0.41 2.22
N ILE A 73 -9.84 0.00 0.99
CA ILE A 73 -10.99 -0.83 0.63
C ILE A 73 -10.48 -2.11 0.00
N LEU A 74 -10.65 -3.25 0.69
CA LEU A 74 -10.31 -4.57 0.17
C LEU A 74 -11.32 -4.97 -0.91
N ILE A 75 -10.85 -5.11 -2.15
CA ILE A 75 -11.70 -5.44 -3.31
C ILE A 75 -11.54 -6.87 -3.80
N GLU A 76 -10.35 -7.45 -3.66
CA GLU A 76 -10.07 -8.83 -4.07
C GLU A 76 -9.12 -9.49 -3.08
N VAL A 77 -9.32 -10.78 -2.87
CA VAL A 77 -8.48 -11.64 -2.04
C VAL A 77 -8.05 -12.83 -2.88
N TRP A 78 -6.80 -13.24 -2.75
CA TRP A 78 -6.26 -14.41 -3.43
C TRP A 78 -7.02 -15.69 -3.02
N GLU A 79 -7.16 -16.62 -3.96
CA GLU A 79 -7.85 -17.89 -3.71
C GLU A 79 -7.20 -18.67 -2.55
N GLY A 80 -8.02 -19.08 -1.60
CA GLY A 80 -7.55 -19.80 -0.40
C GLY A 80 -7.14 -18.91 0.77
N LEU A 81 -7.23 -17.58 0.64
CA LEU A 81 -7.13 -16.64 1.76
C LEU A 81 -8.50 -16.05 2.11
N THR A 82 -8.65 -15.64 3.37
CA THR A 82 -9.85 -14.94 3.85
C THR A 82 -9.53 -13.46 4.13
N PRO A 83 -10.55 -12.58 4.16
CA PRO A 83 -10.36 -11.20 4.62
C PRO A 83 -9.71 -11.11 6.02
N ASP A 84 -9.99 -12.08 6.91
CA ASP A 84 -9.34 -12.15 8.23
C ASP A 84 -7.84 -12.45 8.14
N ASP A 85 -7.42 -13.28 7.19
CA ASP A 85 -5.99 -13.54 6.98
C ASP A 85 -5.28 -12.29 6.44
N ILE A 86 -5.96 -11.53 5.57
CA ILE A 86 -5.46 -10.23 5.11
C ILE A 86 -5.35 -9.25 6.27
N LYS A 87 -6.32 -9.24 7.18
CA LYS A 87 -6.28 -8.41 8.38
C LYS A 87 -5.10 -8.74 9.30
N LYS A 88 -4.72 -10.01 9.43
CA LYS A 88 -3.55 -10.42 10.21
C LYS A 88 -2.22 -9.97 9.60
N CYS A 89 -2.15 -9.76 8.28
CA CYS A 89 -0.93 -9.33 7.60
C CYS A 89 -0.92 -7.85 7.17
N THR A 90 -1.98 -7.10 7.47
CA THR A 90 -2.14 -5.67 7.20
C THR A 90 -2.09 -4.89 8.51
N GLY A 91 -1.20 -3.92 8.64
CA GLY A 91 -1.07 -3.07 9.84
C GLY A 91 -1.92 -1.80 9.79
N ALA A 92 -3.02 -1.84 9.04
CA ALA A 92 -3.97 -0.75 8.85
C ALA A 92 -5.38 -1.33 8.79
N ASP A 93 -6.36 -0.59 9.30
CA ASP A 93 -7.75 -0.96 9.11
C ASP A 93 -8.17 -0.76 7.65
N PHE A 94 -9.06 -1.62 7.19
CA PHE A 94 -9.65 -1.55 5.86
C PHE A 94 -11.10 -2.02 5.90
N VAL A 95 -11.88 -1.52 4.93
CA VAL A 95 -13.26 -1.94 4.72
C VAL A 95 -13.28 -3.05 3.67
N VAL A 96 -14.06 -4.10 3.89
CA VAL A 96 -14.26 -5.13 2.86
C VAL A 96 -15.36 -4.65 1.92
N ARG A 97 -15.06 -4.58 0.62
CA ARG A 97 -16.08 -4.28 -0.37
C ARG A 97 -17.05 -5.45 -0.45
N HIS A 98 -18.20 -5.30 0.20
CA HIS A 98 -19.33 -6.19 0.02
C HIS A 98 -20.01 -5.85 -1.33
N GLY A 99 -19.44 -6.38 -2.41
CA GLY A 99 -20.06 -6.34 -3.74
C GLY A 99 -21.16 -7.39 -3.84
N LYS A 100 -22.32 -6.96 -4.33
CA LYS A 100 -23.50 -7.78 -4.66
C LYS A 100 -23.21 -8.80 -5.76
#